data_AF-A0A1M3D877-F1
#
_entry.id   AF-A0A1M3D877-F1
#
_cell.length_a   1.000
_cell.length_b   1.000
_cell.length_c   1.000
_cell.angle_alpha   90.00
_cell.angle_beta   90.00
_cell.angle_gamma   90.00
#
_symmetry.space_group_name_H-M   'P 1'
#
loop_
_entity.id
_entity.type
_entity.pdbx_description
1 polymer ?
#
loop_
_entity_poly.entity_id
_entity_poly.type
_entity_poly.pdbx_seq_one_letter_code
_entity_poly.pdbx_strand_id
1 'polypeptide(L)'
;MSVAGIYDTTVKSPMGDQKGVFTVVLADGGAFTGSVVDGMGTMEVVDGKVDGNRLTWKMSTKVPLPLDFDCVATIDGDSLTGKVNAGAFGEMVLSGTRQG
;
A
#
# COMPACT_ATOMS: atom_id res chain seq x y z
N MET A 1 -7.55 -4.96 -16.80
CA MET A 1 -6.11 -4.69 -16.59
C MET A 1 -5.74 -5.28 -15.24
N SER A 2 -4.60 -5.96 -15.14
CA SER A 2 -4.18 -6.58 -13.88
C SER A 2 -3.66 -5.50 -12.93
N VAL A 3 -4.04 -5.59 -11.65
CA VAL A 3 -3.45 -4.78 -10.58
C VAL A 3 -2.08 -5.29 -10.12
N ALA A 4 -1.65 -6.48 -10.58
CA ALA A 4 -0.35 -7.06 -10.25
C ALA A 4 0.80 -6.30 -10.90
N GLY A 5 1.81 -5.90 -10.13
CA GLY A 5 2.95 -5.16 -10.62
C GLY A 5 3.78 -4.57 -9.48
N ILE A 6 4.85 -3.87 -9.86
CA ILE A 6 5.68 -3.10 -8.93
C ILE A 6 5.32 -1.63 -9.13
N TYR A 7 5.17 -0.88 -8.05
CA TYR A 7 4.75 0.51 -8.07
C TYR A 7 5.71 1.35 -7.23
N ASP A 8 6.24 2.41 -7.81
CA ASP A 8 6.91 3.45 -7.04
C ASP A 8 5.86 4.31 -6.36
N THR A 9 5.77 4.18 -5.04
CA THR A 9 4.78 4.87 -4.22
C THR A 9 5.40 5.99 -3.40
N THR A 10 4.60 7.00 -3.12
CA THR A 10 4.90 8.12 -2.23
C THR A 10 3.71 8.34 -1.33
N VAL A 11 3.93 8.19 -0.02
CA VAL A 11 2.98 8.48 1.05
C VAL A 11 3.26 9.88 1.58
N LYS A 12 2.28 10.78 1.48
CA LYS A 12 2.36 12.12 2.07
C LYS A 12 1.93 12.05 3.53
N SER A 13 2.92 12.06 4.42
CA SER A 13 2.69 12.11 5.88
C SER A 13 2.92 13.52 6.43
N PRO A 14 2.36 13.87 7.61
CA PRO A 14 2.67 15.12 8.30
C PRO A 14 4.17 15.30 8.61
N MET A 15 4.94 14.20 8.66
CA MET A 15 6.38 14.21 8.93
C MET A 15 7.23 14.37 7.65
N GLY A 16 6.61 14.32 6.47
CA GLY A 16 7.29 14.41 5.17
C GLY A 16 6.83 13.34 4.18
N ASP A 17 7.28 13.49 2.93
CA ASP A 17 7.01 12.54 1.85
C ASP A 17 7.87 11.28 2.04
N GLN A 18 7.20 10.15 2.25
CA GLN A 18 7.83 8.83 2.36
C GLN A 18 7.74 8.12 1.02
N LYS A 19 8.90 7.87 0.40
CA LYS A 19 8.97 7.08 -0.84
C LYS A 19 9.17 5.61 -0.52
N GLY A 20 8.48 4.75 -1.25
CA GLY A 20 8.63 3.31 -1.12
C GLY A 20 8.19 2.56 -2.38
N VAL A 21 8.60 1.31 -2.50
CA VAL A 21 8.27 0.42 -3.60
C VAL A 21 7.20 -0.56 -3.14
N PHE A 22 6.06 -0.56 -3.80
CA PHE A 22 4.94 -1.46 -3.51
C PHE A 22 4.86 -2.56 -4.57
N THR A 23 5.06 -3.80 -4.13
CA THR A 23 4.93 -4.99 -4.98
C THR A 23 3.57 -5.63 -4.74
N VAL A 24 2.79 -5.83 -5.81
CA VAL A 24 1.47 -6.45 -5.81
C VAL A 24 1.53 -7.76 -6.59
N VAL A 25 1.26 -8.87 -5.90
CA VAL A 25 1.18 -10.22 -6.46
C VAL A 25 -0.24 -10.72 -6.26
N LEU A 26 -0.99 -10.90 -7.35
CA LEU A 26 -2.34 -11.46 -7.28
C LEU A 26 -2.33 -12.88 -6.72
N ALA A 27 -3.29 -13.18 -5.86
CA ALA A 27 -3.57 -14.50 -5.34
C ALA A 27 -4.96 -14.96 -5.83
N ASP A 28 -5.25 -16.24 -5.63
CA ASP A 28 -6.53 -16.81 -6.03
C ASP A 28 -7.70 -16.20 -5.25
N GLY A 29 -8.88 -16.16 -5.87
CA GLY A 29 -10.13 -15.76 -5.19
C GLY A 29 -10.27 -14.26 -4.90
N GLY A 30 -9.53 -13.39 -5.60
CA GLY A 30 -9.63 -11.94 -5.42
C GLY A 30 -8.81 -11.41 -4.23
N ALA A 31 -7.87 -12.20 -3.73
CA ALA A 31 -6.87 -11.75 -2.78
C ALA A 31 -5.60 -11.27 -3.50
N PHE A 32 -4.75 -10.53 -2.80
CA PHE A 32 -3.38 -10.28 -3.25
C PHE A 32 -2.42 -10.32 -2.07
N THR A 33 -1.19 -10.67 -2.39
CA THR A 33 -0.05 -10.59 -1.48
C THR A 33 0.91 -9.52 -1.99
N GLY A 34 1.79 -9.05 -1.13
CA GLY A 34 2.67 -7.96 -1.51
C GLY A 34 3.56 -7.49 -0.38
N SER A 35 4.43 -6.56 -0.73
CA SER A 35 5.36 -5.93 0.21
C SER A 35 5.52 -4.46 -0.17
N VAL A 36 5.55 -3.60 0.84
CA VAL A 36 5.98 -2.21 0.72
C VAL A 36 7.38 -2.10 1.30
N VAL A 37 8.33 -1.65 0.50
CA VAL A 37 9.69 -1.37 0.93
C VAL A 37 9.88 0.14 0.91
N ASP A 38 10.03 0.76 2.07
CA ASP A 38 10.28 2.20 2.20
C ASP A 38 11.59 2.48 2.98
N GLY A 39 11.84 3.75 3.30
CA GLY A 39 13.00 4.15 4.09
C GLY A 39 12.98 3.66 5.55
N MET A 40 11.84 3.17 6.05
CA MET A 40 11.71 2.57 7.39
C MET A 40 11.93 1.05 7.37
N GLY A 41 11.70 0.39 6.23
CA GLY A 41 12.00 -1.03 6.02
C GLY A 41 11.00 -1.71 5.11
N THR A 42 10.89 -3.03 5.25
CA THR A 42 9.93 -3.84 4.49
C THR A 42 8.72 -4.18 5.36
N MET A 43 7.53 -3.84 4.87
CA MET A 43 6.24 -4.18 5.46
C MET A 43 5.50 -5.14 4.53
N GLU A 44 5.03 -6.25 5.07
CA GLU A 44 4.22 -7.20 4.31
C GLU A 44 2.75 -6.80 4.31
N VAL A 45 2.09 -7.06 3.18
CA VAL A 45 0.64 -6.91 3.02
C VAL A 45 -0.06 -7.99 3.83
N VAL A 46 -0.95 -7.58 4.74
CA VAL A 46 -1.85 -8.46 5.49
C VAL A 46 -3.27 -8.25 4.96
N ASP A 47 -4.04 -9.34 4.81
CA ASP A 47 -5.43 -9.30 4.34
C ASP A 47 -5.65 -8.52 3.03
N GLY A 48 -4.73 -8.66 2.08
CA GLY A 48 -4.84 -8.01 0.77
C GLY A 48 -6.02 -8.54 -0.04
N LYS A 49 -6.91 -7.63 -0.45
CA LYS A 49 -8.08 -7.89 -1.29
C LYS A 49 -8.11 -6.99 -2.52
N VAL A 50 -8.61 -7.56 -3.61
CA VAL A 50 -8.78 -6.89 -4.90
C VAL A 50 -10.25 -6.86 -5.25
N ASP A 51 -10.76 -5.66 -5.49
CA ASP A 51 -12.11 -5.42 -6.01
C ASP A 51 -12.01 -4.62 -7.31
N GLY A 52 -12.01 -5.33 -8.43
CA GLY A 52 -11.79 -4.75 -9.76
C GLY A 52 -10.41 -4.10 -9.89
N ASN A 53 -10.36 -2.78 -9.77
CA ASN A 53 -9.13 -1.98 -9.80
C ASN A 53 -8.77 -1.35 -8.43
N ARG A 54 -9.55 -1.67 -7.38
CA ARG A 54 -9.32 -1.21 -6.01
C ARG A 54 -8.60 -2.31 -5.22
N LEU A 55 -7.53 -1.93 -4.55
CA LEU A 55 -6.78 -2.73 -3.60
C LEU A 55 -7.10 -2.27 -2.19
N THR A 56 -7.37 -3.19 -1.28
CA THR A 56 -7.48 -2.91 0.15
C THR A 56 -6.61 -3.88 0.91
N TRP A 57 -5.79 -3.39 1.82
CA TRP A 57 -4.95 -4.22 2.66
C TRP A 57 -4.70 -3.58 4.01
N LYS A 58 -4.20 -4.37 4.94
CA LYS A 58 -3.77 -3.93 6.26
C LYS A 58 -2.28 -4.15 6.42
N MET A 59 -1.67 -3.36 7.28
CA MET A 59 -0.33 -3.61 7.81
C MET A 59 -0.38 -3.39 9.31
N SER A 60 0.42 -4.12 10.07
CA SER A 60 0.49 -3.92 11.52
C SER A 60 1.94 -4.03 11.97
N THR A 61 2.42 -3.04 12.71
CA THR A 61 3.66 -3.16 13.49
C THR A 61 3.30 -3.35 14.95
N LYS A 62 4.06 -4.16 15.68
CA LYS A 62 3.78 -4.52 17.08
C LYS A 62 4.75 -3.89 18.09
N VAL A 63 5.91 -3.40 17.65
CA VAL A 63 7.01 -2.97 18.53
C VAL A 63 7.63 -1.70 17.97
N PRO A 64 7.91 -0.67 18.80
CA PRO A 64 7.64 -0.56 20.24
C PRO A 64 6.19 -0.18 20.61
N LEU A 65 5.37 0.22 19.62
CA LEU A 65 3.95 0.52 19.80
C LEU A 65 3.15 -0.25 18.74
N PRO A 66 2.06 -0.94 19.10
CA PRO A 66 1.18 -1.55 18.13
C PRO A 66 0.49 -0.46 17.30
N LEU A 67 0.70 -0.48 15.99
CA LEU A 67 0.06 0.45 15.06
C LEU A 67 -0.48 -0.33 13.87
N ASP A 68 -1.78 -0.24 13.69
CA ASP A 68 -2.48 -0.78 12.53
C ASP A 68 -2.58 0.30 11.45
N PHE A 69 -2.35 -0.13 10.22
CA PHE A 69 -2.47 0.68 9.03
C PHE A 69 -3.55 0.08 8.14
N ASP A 70 -4.58 0.85 7.86
CA ASP A 70 -5.60 0.50 6.89
C ASP A 70 -5.28 1.21 5.57
N CYS A 71 -4.94 0.43 4.56
CA CYS A 71 -4.48 0.94 3.28
C CYS A 71 -5.48 0.62 2.19
N VAL A 72 -5.76 1.62 1.35
CA VAL A 72 -6.63 1.49 0.20
C VAL A 72 -5.99 2.18 -0.98
N ALA A 73 -5.88 1.50 -2.12
CA ALA A 73 -5.44 2.08 -3.37
C ALA A 73 -6.38 1.73 -4.50
N THR A 74 -6.36 2.55 -5.54
CA THR A 74 -7.05 2.36 -6.81
C THR A 74 -6.01 2.50 -7.89
N ILE A 75 -5.99 1.54 -8.80
CA ILE A 75 -5.08 1.51 -9.94
C ILE A 75 -5.87 1.92 -11.18
N ASP A 76 -5.36 2.91 -11.90
CA ASP A 76 -5.90 3.37 -13.17
C ASP A 76 -4.78 3.36 -14.21
N GLY A 77 -4.75 2.31 -15.03
CA GLY A 77 -3.62 2.00 -15.90
C GLY A 77 -2.33 1.83 -15.09
N ASP A 78 -1.42 2.79 -15.26
CA ASP A 78 -0.12 2.83 -14.59
C ASP A 78 -0.12 3.74 -13.35
N SER A 79 -1.21 4.45 -13.07
CA SER A 79 -1.32 5.34 -11.92
C SER A 79 -1.91 4.62 -10.72
N LEU A 80 -1.29 4.77 -9.56
CA LEU A 80 -1.78 4.29 -8.27
C LEU A 80 -2.17 5.49 -7.42
N THR A 81 -3.42 5.53 -6.96
CA THR A 81 -3.91 6.57 -6.03
C THR A 81 -4.60 5.93 -4.86
N GLY A 82 -4.33 6.40 -3.65
CA GLY A 82 -4.77 5.72 -2.45
C GLY A 82 -4.66 6.56 -1.20
N LYS A 83 -4.98 5.91 -0.09
CA LYS A 83 -5.00 6.47 1.26
C LYS A 83 -4.48 5.41 2.23
N VAL A 84 -3.66 5.84 3.17
CA VAL A 84 -3.11 5.02 4.26
C VAL A 84 -3.58 5.64 5.56
N ASN A 85 -4.44 4.97 6.29
CA ASN A 85 -4.85 5.40 7.62
C ASN A 85 -3.93 4.76 8.65
N ALA A 86 -3.11 5.57 9.31
CA ALA A 86 -2.16 5.14 10.33
C ALA A 86 -2.68 5.42 11.75
N GLY A 87 -3.95 5.09 12.00
CA GLY A 87 -4.60 5.22 13.31
C GLY A 87 -4.40 6.60 13.93
N ALA A 88 -3.57 6.67 14.97
CA ALA A 88 -3.25 7.90 15.70
C ALA A 88 -2.59 9.00 14.84
N PHE A 89 -1.96 8.65 13.72
CA PHE A 89 -1.36 9.60 12.78
C PHE A 89 -2.35 10.15 11.74
N GLY A 90 -3.56 9.59 11.67
CA GLY A 90 -4.59 10.00 10.71
C GLY A 90 -4.42 9.41 9.31
N GLU A 91 -5.13 9.99 8.35
CA GLU A 91 -5.14 9.56 6.95
C GLU A 91 -4.04 10.27 6.15
N MET A 92 -3.19 9.47 5.50
CA MET A 92 -2.11 9.91 4.63
C MET A 92 -2.46 9.61 3.18
N VAL A 93 -2.09 10.51 2.27
CA VAL A 93 -2.36 10.31 0.83
C VAL A 93 -1.26 9.43 0.24
N LEU A 94 -1.65 8.33 -0.39
CA LEU A 94 -0.77 7.44 -1.14
C LEU A 94 -0.92 7.76 -2.62
N SER A 95 0.19 7.96 -3.31
CA SER A 95 0.25 8.08 -4.76
C SER A 95 1.37 7.20 -5.27
N GLY A 96 1.30 6.75 -6.52
CA GLY A 96 2.40 6.01 -7.11
C GLY A 96 2.22 5.75 -8.60
N THR A 97 3.26 5.18 -9.19
CA THR A 97 3.31 4.88 -10.62
C THR A 97 3.88 3.47 -10.81
N ARG A 98 3.27 2.69 -11.70
CA ARG A 98 3.74 1.35 -12.06
C ARG A 98 5.13 1.43 -12.69
N GLN A 99 6.04 0.56 -12.24
CA GLN A 99 7.29 0.27 -12.93
C GLN A 99 6.98 -0.60 -14.14
N GLY A 100 7.37 -0.12 -15.33
CA GLY A 100 7.12 -0.76 -16.63
C GLY A 100 7.99 -1.98 -16.89
#